data_AF-A0A960PUH9-F1
#
_entry.id   AF-A0A960PUH9-F1
#
_cell.length_a   1.000
_cell.length_b   1.000
_cell.length_c   1.000
_cell.angle_alpha   90.00
_cell.angle_beta   90.00
_cell.angle_gamma   90.00
#
_symmetry.space_group_name_H-M   'P 1'
#
loop_
_entity.id
_entity.type
_entity.pdbx_description
1 polymer ?
#
loop_
_entity_poly.entity_id
_entity_poly.type
_entity_poly.pdbx_seq_one_letter_code
_entity_poly.pdbx_strand_id
1 'polypeptide(L)'
;MSATPIRRRAVRALAVAGLSLTLLAGCTTHQRDASNYGDTEDNFLEGCIARATEDNGADDVEVKISSPESWCQCVFDAIEKDVPFDDFKKANSDLRDNGGALPEDIQAAYDSCDPAEGA
;
A
#
# COMPACT_ATOMS: atom_id res chain seq x y z
N MET A 1 36.79 23.45 0.82
CA MET A 1 35.34 23.49 1.15
C MET A 1 34.86 22.06 1.09
N SER A 2 34.65 21.46 2.27
CA SER A 2 34.43 20.02 2.45
C SER A 2 33.03 19.62 1.98
N ALA A 3 32.98 18.59 1.14
CA ALA A 3 31.75 17.88 0.81
C ALA A 3 31.28 17.12 2.06
N THR A 4 30.08 17.43 2.54
CA THR A 4 29.42 16.68 3.60
C THR A 4 28.63 15.54 2.96
N PRO A 5 29.04 14.27 3.13
CA PRO A 5 28.17 13.15 2.76
C PRO A 5 27.02 13.09 3.76
N ILE A 6 25.83 13.48 3.32
CA ILE A 6 24.60 13.32 4.09
C ILE A 6 24.39 11.82 4.29
N ARG A 7 24.51 11.45 5.56
CA ARG A 7 24.51 10.11 6.13
C ARG A 7 23.33 9.28 5.62
N ARG A 8 23.58 8.40 4.64
CA ARG A 8 22.66 7.32 4.19
C ARG A 8 22.48 6.19 5.22
N ARG A 9 22.56 6.47 6.52
CA ARG A 9 22.51 5.47 7.59
C ARG A 9 21.87 6.08 8.82
N ALA A 10 20.54 6.12 8.85
CA ALA A 10 19.71 6.10 10.07
C ALA A 10 18.28 6.56 9.74
N VAL A 11 17.55 5.81 8.91
CA VAL A 11 16.09 5.80 8.97
C VAL A 11 15.65 4.34 8.84
N ARG A 12 16.13 3.51 9.77
CA ARG A 12 15.46 2.28 10.17
C ARG A 12 14.81 2.60 11.52
N ALA A 13 13.74 3.38 11.46
CA ALA A 13 12.86 3.67 12.58
C ALA A 13 11.46 3.73 11.94
N LEU A 14 10.81 2.58 11.84
CA LEU A 14 9.67 2.28 12.68
C LEU A 14 8.52 3.26 12.45
N ALA A 15 7.86 3.10 11.31
CA ALA A 15 6.47 3.44 11.14
C ALA A 15 5.83 2.34 10.27
N VAL A 16 5.78 1.11 10.81
CA VAL A 16 4.79 0.13 10.35
C VAL A 16 3.46 0.60 10.93
N ALA A 17 2.92 1.68 10.38
CA ALA A 17 1.52 2.01 10.56
C ALA A 17 0.77 0.87 9.86
N GLY A 18 0.05 0.08 10.64
CA GLY A 18 -0.71 -1.06 10.15
C GLY A 18 -1.74 -0.59 9.12
N LEU A 19 -1.37 -0.62 7.85
CA LEU A 19 -2.29 -0.77 6.73
C LEU A 19 -2.86 -2.17 6.82
N SER A 20 -3.80 -2.35 7.76
CA SER A 20 -4.76 -3.43 7.69
C SER A 20 -5.55 -3.19 6.42
N LEU A 21 -5.16 -3.88 5.34
CA LEU A 21 -5.97 -4.08 4.14
C LEU A 21 -7.22 -4.89 4.54
N THR A 22 -8.11 -4.30 5.34
CA THR A 22 -9.46 -4.79 5.50
C THR A 22 -10.23 -4.34 4.26
N LEU A 23 -9.91 -4.98 3.14
CA LEU A 23 -10.87 -5.09 2.06
C LEU A 23 -12.08 -5.78 2.68
N LEU A 24 -13.15 -5.01 2.83
CA LEU A 24 -14.46 -5.51 3.19
C LEU A 24 -14.77 -6.68 2.26
N ALA A 25 -14.59 -7.89 2.78
CA ALA A 25 -15.32 -9.03 2.31
C ALA A 25 -16.79 -8.65 2.47
N GLY A 26 -17.41 -8.15 1.40
CA GLY A 26 -18.85 -8.04 1.30
C GLY A 26 -19.41 -9.38 1.72
N CYS A 27 -20.07 -9.42 2.87
CA CYS A 27 -20.81 -10.57 3.33
C CYS A 27 -21.98 -10.78 2.36
N THR A 28 -21.74 -11.48 1.25
CA THR A 28 -22.67 -12.24 0.39
C THR A 28 -22.13 -12.28 -1.04
N THR A 29 -22.23 -13.46 -1.66
CA THR A 29 -21.81 -13.79 -3.03
C THR A 29 -20.34 -14.09 -3.23
N HIS A 30 -20.05 -15.39 -3.14
CA HIS A 30 -19.13 -16.14 -4.01
C HIS A 30 -17.73 -15.54 -4.17
N GLN A 31 -16.75 -16.18 -3.53
CA GLN A 31 -15.32 -16.00 -3.79
C GLN A 31 -15.04 -16.11 -5.29
N ARG A 32 -15.17 -15.00 -6.01
CA ARG A 32 -14.32 -14.76 -7.16
C ARG A 32 -12.98 -14.44 -6.56
N ASP A 33 -12.23 -15.52 -6.31
CA ASP A 33 -10.79 -15.42 -6.29
C ASP A 33 -10.42 -14.64 -7.55
N ALA A 34 -9.99 -13.40 -7.38
CA ALA A 34 -9.47 -12.63 -8.49
C ALA A 34 -8.42 -13.49 -9.19
N SER A 35 -8.46 -13.51 -10.52
CA SER A 35 -7.59 -14.38 -11.33
C SER A 35 -6.40 -13.61 -11.91
N ASN A 36 -6.43 -12.28 -11.81
CA ASN A 36 -5.39 -11.36 -12.26
C ASN A 36 -5.53 -10.01 -11.54
N TYR A 37 -4.56 -9.11 -11.74
CA TYR A 37 -4.55 -7.77 -11.15
C TYR A 37 -5.72 -6.90 -11.60
N GLY A 38 -6.12 -6.94 -12.87
CA GLY A 38 -7.26 -6.17 -13.38
C GLY A 38 -8.58 -6.50 -12.69
N ASP A 39 -8.77 -7.72 -12.19
CA ASP A 39 -9.95 -8.08 -11.39
C ASP A 39 -9.93 -7.46 -9.97
N THR A 40 -8.76 -7.01 -9.51
CA THR A 40 -8.55 -6.45 -8.16
C THR A 40 -8.34 -4.96 -8.11
N GLU A 41 -8.02 -4.33 -9.25
CA GLU A 41 -7.64 -2.92 -9.33
C GLU A 41 -8.68 -2.01 -8.67
N ASP A 42 -9.94 -2.07 -9.10
CA ASP A 42 -11.01 -1.23 -8.56
C ASP A 42 -11.15 -1.37 -7.03
N ASN A 43 -11.14 -2.61 -6.53
CA ASN A 43 -11.28 -2.88 -5.09
C ASN A 43 -10.06 -2.40 -4.30
N PHE A 44 -8.86 -2.54 -4.88
CA PHE A 44 -7.63 -2.06 -4.28
C PHE A 44 -7.63 -0.54 -4.20
N LEU A 45 -7.93 0.14 -5.32
CA LEU A 45 -7.97 1.59 -5.39
C LEU A 45 -9.01 2.15 -4.43
N GLU A 46 -10.22 1.61 -4.40
CA GLU A 46 -11.28 2.04 -3.48
C GLU A 46 -10.83 1.94 -2.02
N GLY A 47 -10.29 0.79 -1.62
CA GLY A 47 -9.80 0.56 -0.25
C GLY A 47 -8.61 1.46 0.11
N CYS A 48 -7.66 1.61 -0.81
CA CYS A 48 -6.48 2.45 -0.63
C CYS A 48 -6.87 3.94 -0.50
N ILE A 49 -7.73 4.45 -1.39
CA ILE A 49 -8.16 5.86 -1.40
C ILE A 49 -8.94 6.18 -0.13
N ALA A 50 -9.86 5.29 0.29
CA ALA A 50 -10.62 5.48 1.52
C ALA A 50 -9.70 5.59 2.73
N ARG A 51 -8.69 4.71 2.84
CA ARG A 51 -7.73 4.71 3.94
C ARG A 51 -6.79 5.92 3.89
N ALA A 52 -6.23 6.24 2.72
CA ALA A 52 -5.38 7.41 2.53
C ALA A 52 -6.12 8.72 2.86
N THR A 53 -7.41 8.80 2.52
CA THR A 53 -8.27 9.94 2.88
C THR A 53 -8.53 10.02 4.38
N GLU A 54 -8.79 8.89 5.04
CA GLU A 54 -8.92 8.81 6.49
C GLU A 54 -7.64 9.25 7.21
N ASP A 55 -6.48 8.75 6.77
CA ASP A 55 -5.16 9.11 7.30
C ASP A 55 -4.88 10.60 7.13
N ASN A 56 -5.17 11.19 5.97
CA ASN A 56 -5.02 12.63 5.76
C ASN A 56 -5.85 13.50 6.72
N GLY A 57 -6.98 12.95 7.20
CA GLY A 57 -7.88 13.58 8.16
C GLY A 57 -7.44 13.44 9.61
N ALA A 58 -6.49 12.55 9.92
CA ALA A 58 -5.95 12.38 11.26
C ALA A 58 -4.87 13.44 11.57
N ASP A 59 -4.87 13.93 12.81
CA ASP A 59 -4.02 15.03 13.26
C ASP A 59 -2.56 14.62 13.52
N ASP A 60 -2.30 13.31 13.60
CA ASP A 60 -1.03 12.71 14.02
C ASP A 60 -0.22 12.07 12.89
N VAL A 61 -0.61 12.30 11.63
CA VAL A 61 0.11 11.74 10.48
C VAL A 61 1.23 12.67 10.03
N GLU A 62 2.47 12.18 10.06
CA GLU A 62 3.67 12.97 9.69
C GLU A 62 3.70 13.37 8.21
N VAL A 63 3.06 12.58 7.34
CA VAL A 63 3.06 12.78 5.90
C VAL A 63 1.62 12.72 5.39
N LYS A 64 1.17 13.79 4.73
CA LYS A 64 -0.13 13.83 4.06
C LYS A 64 0.03 13.47 2.59
N ILE A 65 -0.86 12.61 2.11
CA ILE A 65 -0.92 12.21 0.70
C ILE A 65 -1.64 13.30 -0.07
N SER A 66 -0.95 13.98 -1.00
CA SER A 66 -1.49 15.14 -1.71
C SER A 66 -2.63 14.78 -2.66
N SER A 67 -2.55 13.60 -3.27
CA SER A 67 -3.60 13.02 -4.12
C SER A 67 -3.75 11.54 -3.81
N PRO A 68 -4.74 11.15 -2.97
CA PRO A 68 -4.98 9.74 -2.64
C PRO A 68 -5.18 8.86 -3.88
N GLU A 69 -5.91 9.35 -4.89
CA GLU A 69 -6.17 8.62 -6.13
C GLU A 69 -4.86 8.32 -6.88
N SER A 70 -4.07 9.35 -7.16
CA SER A 70 -2.83 9.21 -7.92
C SER A 70 -1.78 8.39 -7.18
N TRP A 71 -1.69 8.56 -5.86
CA TRP A 71 -0.77 7.80 -5.02
C TRP A 71 -1.17 6.32 -4.97
N CYS A 72 -2.46 6.02 -4.79
CA CYS A 72 -2.95 4.64 -4.78
C CYS A 72 -2.79 3.95 -6.15
N GLN A 73 -2.96 4.67 -7.26
CA GLN A 73 -2.64 4.14 -8.58
C GLN A 73 -1.15 3.82 -8.70
N CYS A 74 -0.27 4.72 -8.28
CA CYS A 74 1.18 4.45 -8.28
C CYS A 74 1.52 3.17 -7.51
N VAL A 75 0.94 3.00 -6.31
CA VAL A 75 1.19 1.82 -5.48
C VAL A 75 0.68 0.57 -6.18
N PHE A 76 -0.52 0.61 -6.76
CA PHE A 76 -1.06 -0.53 -7.50
C PHE A 76 -0.18 -0.92 -8.69
N ASP A 77 0.21 0.06 -9.51
CA ASP A 77 1.07 -0.16 -10.68
C ASP A 77 2.43 -0.75 -10.27
N ALA A 78 3.00 -0.29 -9.14
CA ALA A 78 4.25 -0.81 -8.61
C ALA A 78 4.11 -2.27 -8.12
N ILE A 79 2.99 -2.60 -7.45
CA ILE A 79 2.70 -3.98 -7.04
C ILE A 79 2.50 -4.87 -8.27
N GLU A 80 1.68 -4.47 -9.24
CA GLU A 80 1.43 -5.26 -10.45
C GLU A 80 2.73 -5.54 -11.22
N LYS A 81 3.63 -4.56 -11.28
CA LYS A 81 4.90 -4.65 -11.98
C LYS A 81 5.88 -5.63 -11.31
N ASP A 82 6.01 -5.56 -9.98
CA ASP A 82 7.12 -6.19 -9.26
C ASP A 82 6.71 -7.43 -8.45
N VAL A 83 5.41 -7.60 -8.16
CA VAL A 83 4.88 -8.72 -7.37
C VAL A 83 4.10 -9.69 -8.26
N PRO A 84 4.48 -10.98 -8.33
CA PRO A 84 3.67 -11.99 -9.01
C PRO A 84 2.26 -12.07 -8.41
N PHE A 85 1.24 -12.20 -9.25
CA PHE A 85 -0.15 -12.20 -8.78
C PHE A 85 -0.46 -13.28 -7.74
N ASP A 86 0.15 -14.47 -7.86
CA ASP A 86 -0.01 -15.54 -6.88
C ASP A 86 0.54 -15.14 -5.50
N ASP A 87 1.64 -14.40 -5.46
CA ASP A 87 2.25 -13.90 -4.22
C ASP A 87 1.40 -12.78 -3.60
N PHE A 88 0.87 -11.88 -4.43
CA PHE A 88 -0.11 -10.88 -3.99
C PHE A 88 -1.37 -11.52 -3.40
N LYS A 89 -1.95 -12.51 -4.09
CA LYS A 89 -3.13 -13.24 -3.62
C LYS A 89 -2.86 -13.94 -2.28
N LYS A 90 -1.67 -14.55 -2.15
CA LYS A 90 -1.22 -15.18 -0.92
C LYS A 90 -1.07 -14.15 0.20
N ALA A 91 -0.37 -13.06 -0.03
CA ALA A 91 -0.18 -11.96 0.92
C ALA A 91 -1.52 -11.42 1.43
N ASN A 92 -2.46 -11.17 0.52
CA ASN A 92 -3.79 -10.69 0.87
C ASN A 92 -4.58 -11.71 1.72
N SER A 93 -4.48 -13.00 1.39
CA SER A 93 -5.13 -14.07 2.17
C SER A 93 -4.50 -14.21 3.55
N ASP A 94 -3.17 -14.19 3.63
CA ASP A 94 -2.42 -14.30 4.87
C ASP A 94 -2.70 -13.11 5.80
N LEU A 95 -2.72 -11.88 5.28
CA LEU A 95 -3.08 -10.68 6.04
C LEU A 95 -4.54 -10.69 6.51
N ARG A 96 -5.47 -11.18 5.69
CA ARG A 96 -6.88 -11.32 6.07
C ARG A 96 -7.08 -12.35 7.19
N ASP A 97 -6.45 -13.51 7.05
CA ASP A 97 -6.75 -14.67 7.88
C ASP A 97 -5.90 -14.70 9.17
N ASN A 98 -4.67 -14.19 9.12
CA ASN A 98 -3.72 -14.22 10.23
C ASN A 98 -3.32 -12.83 10.73
N GLY A 99 -3.60 -11.76 9.97
CA GLY A 99 -3.03 -10.45 10.22
C GLY A 99 -1.50 -10.44 10.05
N GLY A 100 -0.86 -9.36 10.49
CA GLY A 100 0.60 -9.25 10.51
C GLY A 100 1.13 -8.09 9.68
N ALA A 101 2.44 -8.12 9.46
CA ALA A 101 3.12 -7.13 8.62
C ALA A 101 2.93 -7.44 7.14
N LEU A 102 2.89 -6.40 6.32
CA LEU A 102 2.93 -6.53 4.87
C LEU A 102 4.22 -7.26 4.44
N PRO A 103 4.19 -8.08 3.38
CA PRO A 103 5.39 -8.61 2.75
C PRO A 103 6.34 -7.50 2.27
N GLU A 104 7.65 -7.78 2.26
CA GLU A 104 8.70 -6.76 1.95
C GLU A 104 8.60 -6.20 0.53
N ASP A 105 8.18 -7.02 -0.43
CA ASP A 105 7.95 -6.64 -1.83
C ASP A 105 6.77 -5.68 -1.98
N ILE A 106 5.67 -5.94 -1.28
CA ILE A 106 4.52 -5.02 -1.25
C ILE A 106 4.90 -3.73 -0.52
N GLN A 107 5.62 -3.80 0.62
CA GLN A 107 6.13 -2.61 1.30
C GLN A 107 7.03 -1.76 0.39
N ALA A 108 7.92 -2.39 -0.39
CA ALA A 108 8.78 -1.68 -1.33
C ALA A 108 8.00 -0.94 -2.41
N ALA A 109 6.87 -1.50 -2.88
CA ALA A 109 5.98 -0.81 -3.82
C ALA A 109 5.35 0.44 -3.19
N TYR A 110 4.88 0.36 -1.94
CA TYR A 110 4.39 1.53 -1.19
C TYR A 110 5.47 2.61 -1.03
N ASP A 111 6.68 2.22 -0.63
CA ASP A 111 7.81 3.14 -0.42
C ASP A 111 8.34 3.77 -1.72
N SER A 112 8.00 3.19 -2.89
CA SER A 112 8.42 3.70 -4.20
C SER A 112 7.59 4.89 -4.68
N CYS A 113 6.40 5.09 -4.12
CA CYS A 113 5.46 6.12 -4.52
C CYS A 113 5.53 7.34 -3.60
N ASP A 114 5.82 8.50 -4.18
CA ASP A 114 5.92 9.74 -3.41
C ASP A 114 4.52 10.23 -2.99
N PRO A 115 4.20 10.30 -1.68
CA PRO A 115 2.91 10.82 -1.21
C PRO A 115 2.71 12.32 -1.50
N ALA A 116 3.77 13.07 -1.81
CA ALA A 116 3.70 14.47 -2.22
C ALA A 116 3.48 14.64 -3.73
N GLU A 117 3.73 13.62 -4.55
CA GLU A 117 3.47 13.67 -5.99
C GLU A 117 2.14 12.97 -6.28
N GLY A 118 1.12 13.75 -6.64
CA GLY A 118 0.06 13.22 -7.46
C GLY A 118 0.63 13.00 -8.85
N ALA A 119 0.63 11.75 -9.32
CA ALA A 119 1.04 11.30 -10.66
C ALA A 119 0.95 12.37 -11.76
#